data_AF-A0A2D6T476-F1
#
_entry.id   AF-A0A2D6T476-F1
#
_cell.length_a   1.000
_cell.length_b   1.000
_cell.length_c   1.000
_cell.angle_alpha   90.00
_cell.angle_beta   90.00
_cell.angle_gamma   90.00
#
_symmetry.space_group_name_H-M   'P 1'
#
loop_
_entity.id
_entity.type
_entity.pdbx_description
1 polymer ?
#
loop_
_entity_poly.entity_id
_entity_poly.type
_entity_poly.pdbx_seq_one_letter_code
_entity_poly.pdbx_strand_id
1 'polypeptide(L)'
;MGMTSELRRGAKFAALPLLAVACIAYFGYHAVEGDRGLVAWLRLGQQVQKIETRIEVNKAEIDRLERRVALLKPKGLDRDMLDERARAVLGLAHPDEITIIVRPN
;
A
#
# COMPACT_ATOMS: atom_id res chain seq x y z
N MET A 1 -25.26 29.19 -64.38
CA MET A 1 -25.36 28.04 -63.46
C MET A 1 -24.02 27.32 -63.45
N GLY A 2 -23.23 27.37 -62.37
CA GLY A 2 -21.91 26.71 -62.36
C GLY A 2 -21.01 26.93 -61.14
N MET A 3 -21.31 27.92 -60.29
CA MET A 3 -20.44 28.24 -59.15
C MET A 3 -20.66 27.31 -57.94
N THR A 4 -21.87 26.75 -57.77
CA THR A 4 -22.23 25.92 -56.62
C THR A 4 -21.77 24.46 -56.74
N SER A 5 -21.55 23.96 -57.96
CA SER A 5 -21.12 22.57 -58.20
C SER A 5 -19.62 22.35 -57.95
N GLU A 6 -18.78 23.34 -58.27
CA GLU A 6 -17.33 23.32 -58.04
C GLU A 6 -17.01 23.34 -56.53
N LEU A 7 -17.68 24.22 -55.77
CA LEU A 7 -17.60 24.28 -54.31
C LEU A 7 -18.03 22.96 -53.65
N ARG A 8 -19.13 22.35 -54.13
CA ARG A 8 -19.63 21.07 -53.62
C ARG A 8 -18.67 19.91 -53.90
N ARG A 9 -17.90 19.95 -54.99
CA ARG A 9 -16.91 18.94 -55.34
C ARG A 9 -15.69 19.04 -54.44
N GLY A 10 -15.15 20.25 -54.22
CA GLY A 10 -14.05 20.49 -53.27
C GLY A 10 -14.42 20.19 -51.81
N ALA A 11 -15.62 20.57 -51.38
CA ALA A 11 -16.10 20.31 -50.02
C ALA A 11 -16.21 18.82 -49.69
N LYS A 12 -16.59 17.98 -50.67
CA LYS A 12 -16.62 16.51 -50.49
C LYS A 12 -15.22 15.92 -50.30
N PHE A 13 -14.21 16.45 -50.99
CA PHE A 13 -12.83 16.00 -50.82
C PHE A 13 -12.20 16.51 -49.52
N ALA A 14 -12.60 17.69 -49.03
CA ALA A 14 -12.11 18.26 -47.78
C ALA A 14 -12.83 17.72 -46.53
N ALA A 15 -14.03 17.16 -46.67
CA ALA A 15 -14.80 16.61 -45.57
C ALA A 15 -14.07 15.44 -44.86
N LEU A 16 -13.49 14.52 -45.63
CA LEU A 16 -12.82 13.34 -45.06
C LEU A 16 -11.56 13.70 -44.25
N PRO A 17 -10.63 14.54 -44.76
CA PRO A 17 -9.50 15.04 -43.97
C PRO A 17 -9.94 15.79 -42.71
N LEU A 18 -10.96 16.64 -42.80
CA LEU A 18 -11.45 17.42 -41.66
C LEU A 18 -12.01 16.50 -40.56
N LEU A 19 -12.77 15.48 -40.96
CA LEU A 19 -13.32 14.49 -40.04
C LEU A 19 -12.21 13.65 -39.40
N ALA A 20 -11.19 13.29 -40.17
CA ALA A 20 -10.01 12.60 -39.64
C ALA A 20 -9.26 13.43 -38.60
N VAL A 21 -9.02 14.73 -38.87
CA VAL A 21 -8.40 15.65 -37.91
C VAL A 21 -9.25 15.79 -36.65
N ALA A 22 -10.57 15.93 -36.78
CA ALA A 22 -11.49 16.00 -35.65
C ALA A 22 -11.46 14.71 -34.80
N CYS A 23 -11.43 13.54 -35.43
CA CYS A 23 -11.27 12.26 -34.74
C CYS A 23 -9.93 12.18 -34.01
N ILE A 24 -8.82 12.54 -34.66
CA ILE A 24 -7.49 12.53 -34.04
C ILE A 24 -7.45 13.48 -32.84
N ALA A 25 -8.03 14.68 -32.96
CA ALA A 25 -8.09 15.62 -31.86
C ALA A 25 -8.92 15.09 -30.68
N TYR A 26 -10.08 14.50 -30.95
CA TYR A 26 -10.94 13.91 -29.93
C TYR A 26 -10.25 12.75 -29.22
N PHE A 27 -9.74 11.76 -29.96
CA PHE A 27 -9.05 10.63 -29.38
C PHE A 27 -7.75 11.03 -28.69
N GLY A 28 -7.00 11.99 -29.25
CA GLY A 28 -5.79 12.53 -28.64
C GLY A 28 -6.06 13.22 -27.30
N TYR A 29 -7.11 14.05 -27.23
CA TYR A 29 -7.55 14.67 -25.98
C TYR A 29 -7.94 13.63 -24.93
N HIS A 30 -8.79 12.66 -25.30
CA HIS A 30 -9.23 11.60 -24.38
C HIS A 30 -8.11 10.62 -24.01
N ALA A 31 -7.09 10.44 -24.83
CA ALA A 31 -5.90 9.66 -24.50
C ALA A 31 -5.04 10.32 -23.41
N VAL A 32 -5.16 11.64 -23.23
CA VAL A 32 -4.44 12.39 -22.20
C VAL A 32 -5.30 12.58 -20.96
N GLU A 33 -6.55 13.04 -21.10
CA GLU A 33 -7.45 13.35 -19.97
C GLU A 33 -8.30 12.16 -19.47
N GLY A 34 -8.38 11.06 -20.21
CA GLY A 34 -9.22 9.94 -19.81
C GLY A 34 -8.72 9.23 -18.55
N ASP A 35 -9.64 8.57 -17.84
CA ASP A 35 -9.34 7.74 -16.66
C ASP A 35 -8.35 6.59 -16.93
N ARG A 36 -8.13 6.25 -18.22
CA ARG A 36 -7.13 5.26 -18.68
C ARG A 36 -6.06 5.89 -19.57
N GLY A 37 -5.96 7.22 -19.57
CA GLY A 37 -5.00 7.96 -20.36
C GLY A 37 -3.57 7.86 -19.84
N LEU A 38 -2.65 8.47 -20.57
CA LEU A 38 -1.22 8.50 -20.22
C LEU A 38 -0.95 9.03 -18.81
N VAL A 39 -1.68 10.07 -18.40
CA VAL A 39 -1.56 10.67 -17.07
C VAL A 39 -2.02 9.70 -15.98
N ALA A 40 -3.13 8.99 -16.22
CA ALA A 40 -3.63 7.98 -15.29
C ALA A 40 -2.65 6.81 -15.16
N TRP A 41 -2.05 6.36 -16.27
CA TRP A 41 -1.02 5.31 -16.26
C TRP A 41 0.22 5.71 -15.43
N LEU A 42 0.73 6.93 -15.62
CA LEU A 42 1.84 7.46 -14.82
C LEU A 42 1.50 7.55 -13.33
N ARG A 43 0.31 8.04 -12.99
CA ARG A 43 -0.16 8.12 -11.59
C ARG A 43 -0.33 6.73 -10.98
N LEU A 44 -0.85 5.76 -11.73
CA LEU A 44 -1.02 4.38 -11.26
C LEU A 44 0.34 3.75 -10.93
N GLY A 45 1.34 3.93 -11.81
CA GLY A 45 2.70 3.43 -11.58
C GLY A 45 3.31 3.97 -10.28
N GLN A 46 3.14 5.27 -10.03
CA GLN A 46 3.59 5.89 -8.78
C GLN A 46 2.84 5.37 -7.53
N GLN A 47 1.54 5.10 -7.65
CA GLN A 47 0.76 4.52 -6.55
C GLN A 47 1.17 3.09 -6.24
N VAL A 48 1.44 2.27 -7.26
CA VAL A 48 1.94 0.89 -7.10
C VAL A 48 3.27 0.91 -6.34
N GLN A 49 4.22 1.73 -6.77
CA GLN A 49 5.52 1.84 -6.10
C GLN A 49 5.39 2.26 -4.62
N LYS A 50 4.48 3.20 -4.32
CA LYS A 50 4.21 3.64 -2.95
C LYS A 50 3.58 2.55 -2.09
N ILE A 51 2.69 1.72 -2.67
CA ILE A 51 2.05 0.61 -1.97
C ILE A 51 3.07 -0.50 -1.71
N GLU A 52 3.95 -0.80 -2.67
CA GLU A 52 5.03 -1.77 -2.49
C GLU A 52 5.96 -1.40 -1.34
N THR A 53 6.37 -0.13 -1.25
CA THR A 53 7.19 0.34 -0.11
C THR A 53 6.47 0.14 1.24
N ARG A 54 5.15 0.31 1.30
CA ARG A 54 4.37 0.07 2.52
C ARG A 54 4.29 -1.42 2.88
N ILE A 55 4.27 -2.30 1.89
CA ILE A 55 4.28 -3.75 2.10
C ILE A 55 5.60 -4.18 2.75
N GLU A 56 6.74 -3.64 2.29
CA GLU A 56 8.05 -3.97 2.86
C GLU A 56 8.18 -3.54 4.32
N VAL A 57 7.73 -2.32 4.65
CA VAL A 57 7.72 -1.84 6.05
C VAL A 57 6.84 -2.71 6.94
N ASN A 58 5.65 -3.09 6.45
CA ASN A 58 4.74 -3.94 7.23
C ASN A 58 5.30 -5.35 7.44
N LYS A 59 5.98 -5.93 6.44
CA LYS A 59 6.66 -7.23 6.59
C LYS A 59 7.75 -7.18 7.66
N ALA A 60 8.57 -6.13 7.67
CA ALA A 60 9.62 -5.98 8.68
C ALA A 60 9.05 -5.89 10.11
N GLU A 61 7.92 -5.22 10.29
CA GLU A 61 7.26 -5.13 11.60
C GLU A 61 6.60 -6.47 11.99
N ILE A 62 5.99 -7.18 11.03
CA ILE A 62 5.47 -8.54 11.26
C ILE A 62 6.62 -9.47 11.70
N ASP A 63 7.75 -9.50 10.99
CA ASP A 63 8.90 -10.34 11.35
C ASP A 63 9.48 -10.00 12.74
N ARG A 64 9.44 -8.72 13.12
CA ARG A 64 9.87 -8.28 14.45
C ARG A 64 8.90 -8.74 15.54
N LEU A 65 7.59 -8.62 15.28
CA LEU A 65 6.55 -9.07 16.21
C LEU A 65 6.53 -10.60 16.32
N GLU A 66 6.67 -11.32 15.22
CA GLU A 66 6.78 -12.78 15.22
C GLU A 66 7.99 -13.26 16.02
N ARG A 67 9.15 -12.62 15.89
CA ARG A 67 10.32 -12.90 16.74
C ARG A 67 10.02 -12.66 18.22
N ARG A 68 9.36 -11.55 18.58
CA ARG A 68 8.96 -11.28 19.97
C ARG A 68 7.96 -12.30 20.50
N VAL A 69 6.97 -12.66 19.71
CA VAL A 69 5.97 -13.68 20.09
C VAL A 69 6.61 -15.07 20.18
N ALA A 70 7.57 -15.39 19.33
CA ALA A 70 8.33 -16.64 19.42
C ALA A 70 9.15 -16.72 20.72
N LEU A 71 9.74 -15.59 21.16
CA LEU A 71 10.41 -15.50 22.46
C LEU A 71 9.45 -15.61 23.65
N LEU A 72 8.16 -15.31 23.45
CA LEU A 72 7.10 -15.45 24.45
C LEU A 72 6.35 -16.79 24.35
N LYS A 73 6.63 -17.62 23.34
CA LYS A 73 5.87 -18.85 23.10
C LYS A 73 6.25 -19.92 24.14
N PRO A 74 5.26 -20.62 24.74
CA PRO A 74 5.45 -21.34 25.99
C PRO A 74 6.01 -22.76 25.81
N LYS A 75 6.51 -23.14 24.62
CA LYS A 75 7.10 -24.47 24.44
C LYS A 75 8.37 -24.69 25.29
N GLY A 76 8.87 -23.63 25.95
CA GLY A 76 9.83 -23.71 27.05
C GLY A 76 9.52 -22.75 28.21
N LEU A 77 8.29 -22.24 28.33
CA LEU A 77 7.93 -21.36 29.46
C LEU A 77 7.33 -22.25 30.55
N ASP A 78 8.19 -22.63 31.49
CA ASP A 78 7.83 -23.47 32.62
C ASP A 78 6.71 -22.82 33.43
N ARG A 79 5.69 -23.61 33.78
CA ARG A 79 4.53 -23.14 34.53
C ARG A 79 4.95 -22.64 35.92
N ASP A 80 6.01 -23.22 36.47
CA ASP A 80 6.56 -22.83 37.77
C ASP A 80 7.23 -21.44 37.68
N MET A 81 7.92 -21.11 36.58
CA MET A 81 8.48 -19.77 36.36
C MET A 81 7.42 -18.69 36.19
N LEU A 82 6.26 -19.03 35.62
CA LEU A 82 5.12 -18.12 35.55
C LEU A 82 4.52 -17.86 36.93
N ASP A 83 4.43 -18.89 37.78
CA ASP A 83 3.91 -18.76 39.14
C ASP A 83 4.87 -17.97 40.04
N GLU A 84 6.18 -18.23 39.96
CA GLU A 84 7.20 -17.41 40.63
C GLU A 84 7.13 -15.95 40.20
N ARG A 85 7.00 -15.67 38.89
CA ARG A 85 6.91 -14.29 38.39
C ARG A 85 5.62 -13.60 38.83
N ALA A 86 4.49 -14.31 38.85
CA ALA A 86 3.22 -13.78 39.36
C ALA A 86 3.32 -13.47 40.85
N ARG A 87 3.90 -14.38 41.65
CA ARG A 87 4.13 -14.21 43.09
C ARG A 87 5.08 -13.07 43.41
N ALA A 88 6.20 -12.95 42.68
CA ALA A 88 7.15 -11.86 42.83
C ALA A 88 6.54 -10.47 42.50
N VAL A 89 5.63 -10.39 41.53
CA VAL A 89 4.93 -9.14 41.18
C VAL A 89 3.83 -8.82 42.20
N LEU A 90 3.14 -9.83 42.72
CA LEU A 90 2.05 -9.68 43.69
C LEU A 90 2.54 -9.58 45.15
N GLY A 91 3.84 -9.79 45.40
CA GLY A 91 4.42 -9.77 46.74
C GLY A 91 3.99 -10.94 47.63
N LEU A 92 3.65 -12.08 47.03
CA LEU A 92 3.19 -13.28 47.74
C LEU A 92 4.35 -14.27 47.86
N ALA A 93 4.71 -14.66 49.09
CA ALA A 93 5.71 -15.70 49.36
C ALA A 93 5.01 -16.96 49.93
N HIS A 94 5.55 -18.15 49.67
CA HIS A 94 5.06 -19.38 50.31
C HIS A 94 5.28 -19.30 51.83
N PRO A 95 4.41 -19.89 52.66
CA PRO A 95 4.62 -19.93 54.12
C PRO A 95 5.98 -20.49 54.58
N ASP A 96 6.70 -21.19 53.70
CA ASP A 96 8.01 -21.81 53.97
C ASP A 96 9.19 -21.07 53.30
N GLU A 97 8.97 -19.90 52.68
CA GLU A 97 10.00 -19.13 51.98
C GLU A 97 10.57 -17.98 52.83
N ILE A 98 11.90 -17.82 52.81
CA ILE A 98 12.62 -16.77 53.56
C ILE A 98 13.04 -15.66 52.59
N THR A 99 12.47 -14.46 52.76
CA THR A 99 12.88 -13.27 51.98
C THR A 99 14.05 -12.55 52.66
N ILE A 100 15.19 -12.44 51.96
CA ILE A 100 16.37 -11.70 52.43
C ILE A 100 16.42 -10.34 51.74
N ILE A 101 16.19 -9.26 52.48
CA ILE A 101 16.32 -7.89 51.98
C ILE A 101 17.78 -7.47 52.11
N VAL A 102 18.49 -7.40 50.98
CA VAL A 102 19.88 -6.95 50.94
C VAL A 102 19.91 -5.42 50.79
N ARG A 103 20.65 -4.73 51.67
CA ARG A 103 20.84 -3.29 51.59
C ARG A 103 21.76 -2.99 50.39
N PRO A 104 21.40 -2.10 49.45
CA PRO A 104 22.29 -1.74 48.37
C PRO A 104 23.48 -0.96 48.95
N ASN A 105 24.68 -1.28 48.45
CA ASN A 105 25.92 -0.55 48.73
C ASN A 105 25.98 0.74 47.93
#